data_AF-A0A4S4EQM1-F1
#
_entry.id   AF-A0A4S4EQM1-F1
#
_cell.length_a   1.000
_cell.length_b   1.000
_cell.length_c   1.000
_cell.angle_alpha   90.00
_cell.angle_beta   90.00
_cell.angle_gamma   90.00
#
_symmetry.space_group_name_H-M   'P 1'
#
loop_
_entity.id
_entity.type
_entity.pdbx_description
1 polymer ?
#
loop_
_entity_poly.entity_id
_entity_poly.type
_entity_poly.pdbx_seq_one_letter_code
_entity_poly.pdbx_strand_id
1 'polypeptide(L)'
;MLVLVSECYGCLEKERIALLQIKASIHNPNRNTVETWEEAWKGEATTDCCGWEGVKCNTKTGRVIQLSLIVEHIIYWRLEDRCLNVSMFLPFEELESLDLSNNGLQGCLENNEGFEKLARLSNLQLLDLTGNSFNNSILSTLGGLTSLKSLYLGANNLEGTINIDGEFKVYLFPISTKNSRDWYCKI
;
A
#
# COMPACT_ATOMS: atom_id res chain seq x y z
N MET A 1 12.48 -22.95 -38.07
CA MET A 1 13.31 -22.52 -36.93
C MET A 1 12.36 -21.91 -35.92
N LEU A 2 11.99 -22.66 -34.88
CA LEU A 2 11.13 -22.16 -33.81
C LEU A 2 11.99 -21.23 -32.95
N VAL A 3 11.72 -19.93 -33.01
CA VAL A 3 12.23 -19.01 -32.00
C VAL A 3 11.20 -18.99 -30.88
N LEU A 4 11.37 -19.86 -29.89
CA LEU A 4 10.71 -19.69 -28.60
C LEU A 4 11.51 -18.64 -27.84
N VAL A 5 11.17 -17.35 -28.02
CA VAL A 5 11.56 -16.35 -27.02
C VAL A 5 10.53 -16.43 -25.91
N SER A 6 10.79 -17.30 -24.94
CA SER A 6 9.94 -17.49 -23.76
C SER A 6 10.71 -17.05 -22.51
N GLU A 7 11.17 -15.81 -22.47
CA GLU A 7 11.79 -15.25 -21.27
C GLU A 7 11.45 -13.76 -21.14
N CYS A 8 10.32 -13.46 -20.50
CA CYS A 8 10.15 -12.22 -19.74
C CYS A 8 10.18 -12.61 -18.26
N TYR A 9 11.37 -12.64 -17.66
CA TYR A 9 11.54 -12.73 -16.21
C TYR A 9 11.20 -11.36 -15.61
N GLY A 10 9.91 -11.08 -15.50
CA GLY A 10 9.38 -9.79 -15.09
C GLY A 10 7.93 -9.91 -14.64
N CYS A 11 7.52 -9.11 -13.67
CA CYS A 11 6.10 -8.92 -13.40
C CYS A 11 5.35 -8.42 -14.66
N LEU A 12 4.02 -8.60 -14.70
CA LEU A 12 3.24 -8.17 -15.86
C LEU A 12 3.41 -6.68 -16.14
N GLU A 13 3.52 -6.32 -17.42
CA GLU A 13 3.72 -4.93 -17.87
C GLU A 13 2.69 -3.96 -17.29
N LYS A 14 1.42 -4.38 -17.18
CA LYS A 14 0.36 -3.58 -16.56
C LYS A 14 0.61 -3.29 -15.07
N GLU A 15 1.16 -4.25 -14.34
CA GLU A 15 1.49 -4.12 -12.91
C GLU A 15 2.76 -3.29 -12.73
N ARG A 16 3.75 -3.48 -13.61
CA ARG A 16 4.95 -2.65 -13.67
C ARG A 16 4.62 -1.17 -13.90
N ILE A 17 3.78 -0.87 -14.89
CA ILE A 17 3.33 0.50 -15.17
C ILE A 17 2.58 1.08 -13.95
N ALA A 18 1.71 0.30 -13.32
CA ALA A 18 0.99 0.74 -12.13
C ALA A 18 1.93 1.09 -10.98
N LEU A 19 2.96 0.26 -10.73
CA LEU A 19 3.99 0.55 -9.72
C LEU A 19 4.76 1.83 -10.02
N LEU A 20 5.12 2.08 -11.29
CA LEU A 20 5.79 3.32 -11.70
C LEU A 20 4.89 4.55 -11.49
N GLN A 21 3.59 4.42 -11.76
CA GLN A 21 2.63 5.50 -11.48
C GLN A 21 2.51 5.75 -9.97
N ILE A 22 2.40 4.69 -9.16
CA ILE A 22 2.35 4.80 -7.69
C ILE A 22 3.60 5.52 -7.18
N LYS A 23 4.78 5.11 -7.66
CA LYS A 23 6.06 5.75 -7.36
C LYS A 23 6.04 7.25 -7.67
N ALA A 24 5.52 7.64 -8.84
CA ALA A 24 5.41 9.04 -9.23
C ALA A 24 4.41 9.83 -8.35
N SER A 25 3.33 9.20 -7.88
CA SER A 25 2.31 9.86 -7.05
C SER A 25 2.75 10.13 -5.60
N ILE A 26 3.69 9.33 -5.08
CA ILE A 26 4.23 9.48 -3.73
C ILE A 26 5.39 10.51 -3.71
N HIS A 27 5.88 10.91 -4.88
CA HIS A 27 6.96 11.88 -5.06
C HIS A 27 6.45 13.33 -4.95
N ASN A 28 7.08 14.14 -4.09
CA ASN A 28 6.90 15.59 -4.05
C ASN A 28 7.96 16.24 -4.98
N PRO A 29 7.56 16.88 -6.09
CA PRO A 29 8.48 17.49 -7.05
C PRO A 29 9.26 18.70 -6.49
N ASN A 30 8.88 19.24 -5.32
CA ASN A 30 9.52 20.40 -4.69
C ASN A 30 10.66 20.03 -3.72
N ARG A 31 10.94 18.74 -3.50
CA ARG A 31 12.13 18.32 -2.72
C ARG A 31 13.29 18.04 -3.67
N ASN A 32 14.31 18.90 -3.62
CA ASN A 32 15.63 18.66 -4.20
C ASN A 32 16.39 17.54 -3.45
N THR A 33 15.79 16.36 -3.27
CA THR A 33 16.47 15.17 -2.77
C THR A 33 16.77 14.29 -3.97
N VAL A 34 17.79 14.68 -4.72
CA VAL A 34 18.30 13.98 -5.91
C VAL A 34 19.00 12.66 -5.53
N GLU A 35 19.24 12.38 -4.24
CA GLU A 35 20.17 11.31 -3.84
C GLU A 35 19.56 10.06 -3.19
N THR A 36 18.26 9.98 -2.87
CA THR A 36 17.74 8.86 -2.04
C THR A 36 16.80 7.86 -2.72
N TRP A 37 16.29 8.13 -3.93
CA TRP A 37 15.22 7.31 -4.53
C TRP A 37 15.65 6.39 -5.68
N GLU A 38 16.84 6.59 -6.26
CA GLU A 38 17.46 5.58 -7.12
C GLU A 38 17.85 4.33 -6.30
N GLU A 39 18.04 4.49 -4.99
CA GLU A 39 18.46 3.43 -4.07
C GLU A 39 17.29 2.67 -3.41
N ALA A 40 16.15 3.33 -3.14
CA ALA A 40 15.03 2.73 -2.42
C ALA A 40 14.34 1.60 -3.22
N TRP A 41 14.26 1.72 -4.56
CA TRP A 41 13.73 0.68 -5.43
C TRP A 41 14.75 0.45 -6.54
N LYS A 42 15.74 -0.42 -6.30
CA LYS A 42 16.81 -0.74 -7.26
C LYS A 42 16.22 -1.44 -8.49
N GLY A 43 15.93 -0.68 -9.54
CA GLY A 43 15.50 -1.23 -10.83
C GLY A 43 15.46 -0.17 -11.93
N GLU A 44 16.14 -0.44 -13.03
CA GLU A 44 15.95 0.30 -14.28
C GLU A 44 14.54 0.04 -14.84
N ALA A 45 14.07 0.88 -15.76
CA ALA A 45 12.76 0.74 -16.39
C ALA A 45 12.55 -0.62 -17.13
N THR A 46 13.61 -1.39 -17.31
CA THR A 46 13.68 -2.69 -18.00
C THR A 46 13.73 -3.90 -17.06
N THR A 47 13.78 -3.69 -15.74
CA THR A 47 14.05 -4.75 -14.76
C THR A 47 12.78 -5.38 -14.20
N ASP A 48 12.88 -6.67 -13.84
CA ASP A 48 11.85 -7.43 -13.13
C ASP A 48 11.37 -6.70 -11.87
N CYS A 49 10.11 -6.27 -11.83
CA CYS A 49 9.60 -5.58 -10.65
C CYS A 49 9.40 -6.50 -9.44
N CYS A 50 9.45 -7.83 -9.62
CA CYS A 50 9.44 -8.78 -8.51
C CYS A 50 10.72 -8.73 -7.67
N GLY A 51 11.78 -8.09 -8.16
CA GLY A 51 12.99 -7.79 -7.40
C GLY A 51 12.96 -6.43 -6.68
N TRP A 52 11.89 -5.65 -6.85
CA TRP A 52 11.78 -4.34 -6.21
C TRP A 52 11.47 -4.50 -4.72
N GLU A 53 12.07 -3.61 -3.92
CA GLU A 53 11.79 -3.58 -2.49
C GLU A 53 10.30 -3.36 -2.24
N GLY A 54 9.74 -4.10 -1.28
CA GLY A 54 8.31 -4.06 -0.99
C GLY A 54 7.41 -4.80 -1.99
N VAL A 55 7.94 -5.35 -3.10
CA VAL A 55 7.16 -6.14 -4.06
C VAL A 55 7.44 -7.63 -3.88
N LYS A 56 6.38 -8.43 -3.74
CA LYS A 56 6.46 -9.90 -3.80
C LYS A 56 5.56 -10.42 -4.89
N CYS A 57 6.10 -11.31 -5.70
CA CYS A 57 5.34 -11.97 -6.75
C CYS A 57 5.07 -13.44 -6.47
N ASN A 58 4.01 -13.95 -7.08
CA ASN A 58 3.79 -15.38 -7.25
C ASN A 58 4.83 -15.93 -8.23
N THR A 59 5.57 -16.95 -7.81
CA THR A 59 6.68 -17.51 -8.60
C THR A 59 6.23 -18.29 -9.84
N LYS A 60 4.95 -18.64 -9.95
CA LYS A 60 4.37 -19.36 -11.11
C LYS A 60 3.74 -18.40 -12.11
N THR A 61 3.01 -17.40 -11.63
CA THR A 61 2.24 -16.49 -12.49
C THR A 61 2.99 -15.20 -12.81
N GLY A 62 4.05 -14.88 -12.05
CA GLY A 62 4.77 -13.61 -12.14
C GLY A 62 3.96 -12.41 -11.65
N ARG A 63 2.80 -12.64 -11.03
CA ARG A 63 1.88 -11.59 -10.58
C ARG A 63 2.24 -11.07 -9.21
N VAL A 64 2.05 -9.77 -8.99
CA VAL A 64 2.24 -9.16 -7.67
C VAL A 64 1.17 -9.68 -6.70
N ILE A 65 1.61 -10.28 -5.59
CA ILE A 65 0.75 -10.79 -4.51
C ILE A 65 0.88 -10.00 -3.21
N GLN A 66 2.01 -9.30 -3.02
CA GLN A 66 2.18 -8.40 -1.88
C GLN A 66 2.87 -7.13 -2.34
N LEU A 67 2.36 -6.00 -1.85
CA LEU A 67 2.90 -4.69 -2.09
C LEU A 67 3.00 -3.92 -0.77
N SER A 68 4.20 -3.48 -0.42
CA SER A 68 4.47 -2.57 0.70
C SER A 68 5.03 -1.28 0.16
N LEU A 69 4.42 -0.17 0.59
CA LEU A 69 4.80 1.18 0.22
C LEU A 69 5.35 1.96 1.42
N ILE A 70 5.86 1.29 2.45
CA ILE A 70 6.43 1.95 3.63
C ILE A 70 7.56 2.89 3.18
N VAL A 71 7.45 4.16 3.57
CA VAL A 71 8.54 5.14 3.37
C VAL A 71 9.36 5.22 4.66
N GLU A 72 10.56 4.63 4.65
CA GLU A 72 11.42 4.56 5.85
C GLU A 72 12.03 5.92 6.29
N HIS A 73 11.78 7.02 5.58
CA HIS A 73 12.36 8.34 5.91
C HIS A 73 11.40 9.22 6.73
N ILE A 74 11.20 8.78 7.98
CA ILE A 74 10.39 9.37 9.06
C ILE A 74 11.05 10.64 9.64
N ILE A 75 11.34 11.69 8.85
CA ILE A 75 11.97 12.92 9.43
C ILE A 75 11.26 14.23 9.13
N TYR A 76 10.16 14.25 8.36
CA TYR A 76 9.45 15.50 8.08
C TYR A 76 7.93 15.33 8.07
N TRP A 77 7.40 14.86 9.20
CA TRP A 77 5.98 14.94 9.52
C TRP A 77 5.59 16.39 9.79
N ARG A 78 5.20 17.17 8.75
CA ARG A 78 4.27 18.29 9.01
C ARG A 78 3.64 19.10 7.88
N LEU A 79 3.87 18.86 6.59
CA LEU A 79 3.46 19.91 5.63
C LEU A 79 2.63 19.51 4.42
N GLU A 80 2.42 18.23 4.12
CA GLU A 80 1.60 17.88 2.95
C GLU A 80 0.80 16.60 3.22
N ASP A 81 -0.39 16.78 3.77
CA ASP A 81 -1.63 16.11 3.37
C ASP A 81 -1.51 15.26 2.09
N ARG A 82 -1.08 13.98 2.21
CA ARG A 82 -0.93 13.09 1.05
C ARG A 82 -2.25 12.41 0.72
N CYS A 83 -2.68 12.58 -0.52
CA CYS A 83 -3.84 11.93 -1.09
C CYS A 83 -3.43 10.70 -1.90
N LEU A 84 -4.03 9.54 -1.64
CA LEU A 84 -3.76 8.31 -2.39
C LEU A 84 -4.92 7.99 -3.34
N ASN A 85 -4.64 7.89 -4.63
CA ASN A 85 -5.62 7.36 -5.58
C ASN A 85 -5.63 5.82 -5.50
N VAL A 86 -6.61 5.29 -4.78
CA VAL A 86 -6.78 3.84 -4.55
C VAL A 86 -7.03 3.04 -5.84
N SER A 87 -7.41 3.70 -6.94
CA SER A 87 -7.60 3.05 -8.25
C SER A 87 -6.30 2.52 -8.84
N MET A 88 -5.16 3.05 -8.41
CA MET A 88 -3.84 2.64 -8.91
C MET A 88 -3.49 1.20 -8.54
N PHE A 89 -4.19 0.62 -7.56
CA PHE A 89 -4.00 -0.78 -7.15
C PHE A 89 -4.81 -1.79 -7.97
N LEU A 90 -5.78 -1.34 -8.76
CA LEU A 90 -6.67 -2.21 -9.54
C LEU A 90 -5.96 -3.12 -10.57
N PRO A 91 -4.79 -2.78 -11.13
CA PRO A 91 -4.03 -3.69 -12.00
C PRO A 91 -3.49 -4.95 -11.30
N PHE A 92 -3.34 -4.93 -9.96
CA PHE A 92 -2.80 -6.05 -9.17
C PHE A 92 -3.90 -7.06 -8.79
N GLU A 93 -4.44 -7.77 -9.78
CA GLU A 93 -5.60 -8.66 -9.58
C GLU A 93 -5.34 -9.86 -8.64
N GLU A 94 -4.07 -10.27 -8.47
CA GLU A 94 -3.66 -11.32 -7.54
C GLU A 94 -3.17 -10.77 -6.20
N LEU A 95 -3.34 -9.47 -5.92
CA LEU A 95 -2.86 -8.86 -4.68
C LEU A 95 -3.58 -9.45 -3.47
N GLU A 96 -2.80 -10.03 -2.56
CA GLU A 96 -3.26 -10.64 -1.30
C GLU A 96 -3.02 -9.71 -0.11
N SER A 97 -1.96 -8.90 -0.17
CA SER A 97 -1.54 -8.04 0.93
C SER A 97 -1.09 -6.68 0.41
N LEU A 98 -1.71 -5.64 0.96
CA LEU A 98 -1.38 -4.25 0.70
C LEU A 98 -1.01 -3.55 2.00
N ASP A 99 0.21 -3.03 2.05
CA ASP A 99 0.74 -2.30 3.20
C ASP A 99 1.02 -0.86 2.80
N LEU A 100 0.21 0.04 3.36
CA LEU A 100 0.26 1.49 3.20
C LEU A 100 0.66 2.18 4.50
N SER A 101 1.24 1.43 5.45
CA SER A 101 1.54 1.97 6.77
C SER A 101 2.60 3.08 6.71
N ASN A 102 2.54 4.00 7.68
CA ASN A 102 3.52 5.07 7.89
C ASN A 102 3.74 6.01 6.70
N ASN A 103 2.70 6.28 5.91
CA ASN A 103 2.81 7.11 4.71
C ASN A 103 2.28 8.54 4.86
N GLY A 104 1.76 8.91 6.04
CA GLY A 104 1.14 10.22 6.26
C GLY A 104 -0.05 10.46 5.33
N LEU A 105 -0.73 9.39 4.91
CA LEU A 105 -1.91 9.47 4.07
C LEU A 105 -3.04 10.06 4.88
N GLN A 106 -3.71 11.05 4.29
CA GLN A 106 -5.04 11.43 4.73
C GLN A 106 -6.03 10.86 3.72
N GLY A 107 -7.24 10.53 4.18
CA GLY A 107 -8.30 10.01 3.33
C GLY A 107 -8.84 11.08 2.38
N CYS A 108 -8.01 11.57 1.45
CA CYS A 108 -8.47 12.38 0.34
C CYS A 108 -9.24 11.47 -0.60
N LEU A 109 -10.52 11.33 -0.32
CA LEU A 109 -11.51 10.79 -1.23
C LEU A 109 -11.77 11.86 -2.32
N GLU A 110 -10.74 12.29 -3.05
CA GLU A 110 -10.93 13.18 -4.19
C GLU A 110 -11.90 12.49 -5.16
N ASN A 111 -12.97 13.18 -5.54
CA ASN A 111 -14.06 12.66 -6.37
C ASN A 111 -15.00 11.63 -5.70
N ASN A 112 -15.07 11.57 -4.36
CA ASN A 112 -15.94 10.66 -3.60
C ASN A 112 -15.61 9.16 -3.77
N GLU A 113 -14.37 8.83 -4.13
CA GLU A 113 -13.94 7.45 -4.30
C GLU A 113 -12.93 7.07 -3.19
N GLY A 114 -13.27 6.07 -2.40
CA GLY A 114 -12.48 5.58 -1.29
C GLY A 114 -12.03 4.15 -1.41
N PHE A 115 -11.86 3.52 -0.26
CA PHE A 115 -11.37 2.15 -0.20
C PHE A 115 -12.35 1.16 -0.79
N GLU A 116 -13.60 1.52 -1.08
CA GLU A 116 -14.58 0.64 -1.72
C GLU A 116 -14.11 0.14 -3.09
N LYS A 117 -13.21 0.87 -3.77
CA LYS A 117 -12.60 0.41 -5.02
C LYS A 117 -11.76 -0.86 -4.84
N LEU A 118 -11.12 -1.03 -3.68
CA LEU A 118 -10.36 -2.22 -3.38
C LEU A 118 -11.24 -3.47 -3.24
N ALA A 119 -12.57 -3.33 -3.16
CA ALA A 119 -13.49 -4.47 -3.22
C ALA A 119 -13.38 -5.26 -4.54
N ARG A 120 -12.82 -4.65 -5.59
CA ARG A 120 -12.50 -5.31 -6.86
C ARG A 120 -11.30 -6.25 -6.77
N LEU A 121 -10.46 -6.12 -5.74
CA LEU A 121 -9.32 -6.99 -5.49
C LEU A 121 -9.80 -8.21 -4.68
N SER A 122 -10.38 -9.18 -5.37
CA SER A 122 -11.01 -10.37 -4.76
C SER A 122 -10.04 -11.30 -4.00
N ASN A 123 -8.74 -11.03 -4.08
CA ASN A 123 -7.71 -11.79 -3.36
C ASN A 123 -7.17 -11.03 -2.14
N LEU A 124 -7.54 -9.75 -1.97
CA LEU A 124 -6.99 -8.88 -0.92
C LEU A 124 -7.46 -9.34 0.46
N GLN A 125 -6.56 -9.91 1.24
CA GLN A 125 -6.81 -10.49 2.56
C GLN A 125 -6.25 -9.63 3.69
N LEU A 126 -5.22 -8.83 3.42
CA LEU A 126 -4.58 -7.97 4.40
C LEU A 126 -4.45 -6.55 3.87
N LEU A 127 -4.94 -5.59 4.66
CA LEU A 127 -4.76 -4.17 4.43
C LEU A 127 -4.17 -3.53 5.69
N ASP A 128 -2.97 -2.96 5.59
CA ASP A 128 -2.34 -2.21 6.67
C ASP A 128 -2.35 -0.72 6.37
N LEU A 129 -3.05 0.05 7.23
CA LEU A 129 -3.17 1.50 7.17
C LEU A 129 -2.55 2.16 8.42
N THR A 130 -1.77 1.42 9.21
CA THR A 130 -1.22 1.87 10.49
C THR A 130 -0.32 3.11 10.31
N GLY A 131 -0.37 4.08 11.23
CA GLY A 131 0.55 5.22 11.20
C GLY A 131 0.26 6.23 10.08
N ASN A 132 -1.02 6.45 9.77
CA ASN A 132 -1.47 7.45 8.81
C ASN A 132 -2.33 8.52 9.51
N SER A 133 -2.93 9.43 8.75
CA SER A 133 -3.76 10.53 9.25
C SER A 133 -5.26 10.31 8.96
N PHE A 134 -5.70 9.05 8.84
CA PHE A 134 -7.11 8.75 8.55
C PHE A 134 -8.01 9.09 9.74
N ASN A 135 -9.19 9.63 9.44
CA ASN A 135 -10.25 9.86 10.43
C ASN A 135 -11.45 8.95 10.15
N ASN A 136 -12.53 9.07 10.93
CA ASN A 136 -13.70 8.19 10.85
C ASN A 136 -14.39 8.14 9.46
N SER A 137 -14.10 9.08 8.54
CA SER A 137 -14.65 9.07 7.18
C SER A 137 -14.26 7.82 6.38
N ILE A 138 -13.15 7.16 6.72
CA ILE A 138 -12.68 5.95 6.02
C ILE A 138 -13.55 4.73 6.33
N LEU A 139 -14.19 4.68 7.51
CA LEU A 139 -14.81 3.47 8.05
C LEU A 139 -15.93 2.92 7.14
N SER A 140 -16.75 3.81 6.56
CA SER A 140 -17.83 3.43 5.65
C SER A 140 -17.34 2.85 4.32
N THR A 141 -16.11 3.20 3.90
CA THR A 141 -15.53 2.74 2.63
C THR A 141 -14.88 1.35 2.75
N LEU A 142 -14.59 0.90 3.97
CA LEU A 142 -13.88 -0.35 4.25
C LEU A 142 -14.78 -1.57 4.38
N GLY A 143 -16.09 -1.38 4.66
CA GLY A 143 -17.04 -2.48 4.82
C GLY A 143 -17.24 -3.33 3.56
N GLY A 144 -17.04 -2.73 2.37
CA GLY A 144 -17.17 -3.43 1.08
C GLY A 144 -16.05 -4.39 0.74
N LEU A 145 -14.99 -4.49 1.56
CA LEU A 145 -13.82 -5.34 1.31
C LEU A 145 -14.08 -6.80 1.70
N THR A 146 -14.92 -7.48 0.93
CA THR A 146 -15.45 -8.82 1.25
C THR A 146 -14.39 -9.93 1.33
N SER A 147 -13.22 -9.75 0.73
CA SER A 147 -12.13 -10.73 0.75
C SER A 147 -11.16 -10.53 1.91
N LEU A 148 -11.29 -9.40 2.62
CA LEU A 148 -10.38 -9.00 3.68
C LEU A 148 -10.52 -9.95 4.88
N LYS A 149 -9.41 -10.24 5.53
CA LYS A 149 -9.34 -11.03 6.76
C LYS A 149 -8.76 -10.22 7.91
N SER A 150 -7.88 -9.27 7.61
CA SER A 150 -7.17 -8.46 8.60
C SER A 150 -7.02 -7.02 8.11
N LEU A 151 -7.43 -6.09 8.95
CA LEU A 151 -7.34 -4.66 8.74
C LEU A 151 -6.60 -4.03 9.92
N TYR A 152 -5.52 -3.30 9.64
CA TYR A 152 -4.76 -2.57 10.66
C TYR A 152 -5.01 -1.07 10.51
N LEU A 153 -5.44 -0.43 11.60
CA LEU A 153 -5.83 0.98 11.66
C LEU A 153 -5.12 1.75 12.78
N GLY A 154 -4.16 1.12 13.47
CA GLY A 154 -3.49 1.74 14.61
C GLY A 154 -2.79 3.05 14.25
N ALA A 155 -2.56 3.91 15.23
CA ALA A 155 -1.87 5.20 15.03
C ALA A 155 -2.47 6.03 13.87
N ASN A 156 -3.80 6.18 13.86
CA ASN A 156 -4.56 7.09 12.99
C ASN A 156 -5.38 8.08 13.84
N ASN A 157 -6.02 9.05 13.20
CA ASN A 157 -6.86 10.08 13.83
C ASN A 157 -8.32 9.59 13.99
N LEU A 158 -8.50 8.31 14.35
CA LEU A 158 -9.81 7.72 14.60
C LEU A 158 -10.28 8.09 16.01
N GLU A 159 -11.53 8.51 16.13
CA GLU A 159 -12.11 8.97 17.38
C GLU A 159 -13.42 8.23 17.70
N GLY A 160 -13.73 8.08 18.98
CA GLY A 160 -15.00 7.48 19.41
C GLY A 160 -15.10 5.99 19.09
N THR A 161 -16.31 5.53 18.77
CA THR A 161 -16.57 4.11 18.49
C THR A 161 -16.26 3.79 17.03
N ILE A 162 -15.38 2.80 16.81
CA ILE A 162 -15.04 2.29 15.49
C ILE A 162 -16.02 1.18 15.15
N ASN A 163 -16.92 1.46 14.20
CA ASN A 163 -17.86 0.48 13.65
C ASN A 163 -17.63 0.37 12.14
N ILE A 164 -17.39 -0.85 11.67
CA ILE A 164 -17.18 -1.17 10.26
C ILE A 164 -18.04 -2.40 9.94
N ASP A 165 -18.89 -2.28 8.93
CA ASP A 165 -19.75 -3.37 8.46
C ASP A 165 -18.94 -4.35 7.59
N GLY A 166 -18.12 -5.19 8.21
CA GLY A 166 -17.28 -6.16 7.51
C GLY A 166 -16.95 -7.41 8.32
N GLU A 167 -16.80 -8.55 7.65
CA GLU A 167 -16.48 -9.85 8.27
C GLU A 167 -14.97 -10.09 8.42
N PHE A 168 -14.24 -9.09 8.92
CA PHE A 168 -12.78 -9.15 9.11
C PHE A 168 -12.33 -8.66 10.48
N LYS A 169 -11.11 -9.02 10.87
CA LYS A 169 -10.52 -8.57 12.13
C LYS A 169 -9.94 -7.17 11.97
N VAL A 170 -10.28 -6.29 12.90
CA VAL A 170 -9.73 -4.93 12.99
C VAL A 170 -8.71 -4.88 14.13
N TYR A 171 -7.53 -4.35 13.83
CA TYR A 171 -6.43 -4.19 14.77
C TYR A 171 -6.09 -2.71 14.93
N LEU A 172 -6.16 -2.21 16.17
CA LEU A 172 -5.89 -0.81 16.52
C LEU A 172 -4.52 -0.61 17.19
N PHE A 173 -3.86 -1.71 17.54
CA PHE A 173 -2.48 -1.74 18.01
C PHE A 173 -1.63 -2.39 16.91
N PRO A 174 -0.34 -2.03 16.76
CA PRO A 174 0.54 -2.75 15.87
C PRO A 174 0.62 -4.21 16.27
N ILE A 175 0.81 -5.07 15.29
CA ILE A 175 1.52 -6.32 15.58
C ILE A 175 2.93 -5.91 16.00
N SER A 176 3.34 -6.33 17.19
CA SER A 176 4.75 -6.32 17.55
C SER A 176 5.51 -7.22 16.57
N THR A 177 6.01 -6.68 15.47
CA THR A 177 7.18 -7.27 14.83
C THR A 177 8.30 -7.08 15.85
N LYS A 178 8.83 -8.19 16.36
CA LYS A 178 9.87 -8.16 17.38
C LYS A 178 11.03 -7.29 16.89
N ASN A 179 11.36 -6.26 17.67
CA ASN A 179 12.35 -5.17 17.46
C ASN A 179 11.83 -4.04 16.54
N SER A 180 11.63 -2.80 16.98
CA SER A 180 12.40 -2.04 17.98
C SER A 180 11.54 -1.02 18.75
N ARG A 181 11.51 -1.21 20.07
CA ARG A 181 11.32 -0.24 21.18
C ARG A 181 10.20 0.79 21.09
N ASP A 182 9.24 0.56 21.98
CA ASP A 182 8.48 1.57 22.74
C ASP A 182 7.76 2.66 21.94
N TRP A 183 6.46 2.48 21.80
CA TRP A 183 5.56 3.62 21.87
C TRP A 183 4.36 3.30 22.75
N TYR A 184 4.32 4.05 23.85
CA TYR A 184 3.29 4.16 24.88
C TYR A 184 1.94 4.57 24.25
N CYS A 185 0.76 4.21 24.77
CA CYS A 185 0.33 4.33 26.15
C CYS A 185 -0.63 3.22 26.62
N LYS A 186 -0.47 2.83 27.90
CA LYS A 186 -1.56 2.45 28.79
C LYS A 186 -2.47 3.66 29.01
N ILE A 187 -3.77 3.55 28.78
CA ILE A 187 -4.88 3.62 29.76
C ILE A 187 -6.06 2.84 29.16
#